data_AF-A0A3D5B7Y3-F1
#
_entry.id   AF-A0A3D5B7Y3-F1
#
_cell.length_a   1.000
_cell.length_b   1.000
_cell.length_c   1.000
_cell.angle_alpha   90.00
_cell.angle_beta   90.00
_cell.angle_gamma   90.00
#
_symmetry.space_group_name_H-M   'P 1'
#
loop_
_entity.id
_entity.type
_entity.pdbx_description
1 polymer ?
#
loop_
_entity_poly.entity_id
_entity_poly.type
_entity_poly.pdbx_seq_one_letter_code
_entity_poly.pdbx_strand_id
1 'polypeptide(L)'
;MENSSSISTSAAKKIISGVSSILKYIIIIAVDLILGYFTYRLVDLDYVPLAIVVGLIILLITVSFLIPKLRHLKWMSIGLSAWLLFSIFPILFTIYNGFTNYGDGHLISKALAIEQISKQKYLPETGKSYEWVAFRSDTNDYLLWLKDTYGNTTIVRMVDADAEEHTLEVIPGENGIGELDDKGVPKTIEGYTRLNKITASTDANLTNILFGEADRTIQVRSPSEAAELLPLYEYDPDTNIFTDVRDGKTFREIEGTWTATDGTKLIPGYTEIIGFDNFVEFATSPGLRGPLVIIVVWNFIFATMSLVLTFGLGLLIAVIYSDPNFKGKKILRSLLLIPYTIPSLITILIWRG
;
A
#
# COMPACT_ATOMS: atom_id res chain seq x y z
N MET A 1 -70.75 18.15 -13.90
CA MET A 1 -69.35 18.42 -14.36
C MET A 1 -68.30 18.19 -13.28
N GLU A 2 -68.64 17.65 -12.11
CA GLU A 2 -67.72 17.49 -10.96
C GLU A 2 -66.97 16.13 -10.93
N ASN A 3 -67.40 15.16 -11.74
CA ASN A 3 -66.91 13.77 -11.66
C ASN A 3 -65.78 13.44 -12.67
N SER A 4 -65.54 14.29 -13.68
CA SER A 4 -64.46 14.07 -14.67
C SER A 4 -63.11 14.65 -14.22
N SER A 5 -63.12 15.71 -13.40
CA SER A 5 -61.91 16.33 -12.84
C SER A 5 -61.25 15.47 -11.76
N SER A 6 -62.04 14.74 -10.96
CA SER A 6 -61.53 13.84 -9.91
C SER A 6 -60.82 12.59 -10.48
N ILE A 7 -61.33 12.03 -11.58
CA ILE A 7 -60.77 10.86 -12.26
C ILE A 7 -59.43 11.20 -12.94
N SER A 8 -59.34 12.36 -13.60
CA SER A 8 -58.11 12.84 -14.24
C SER A 8 -56.98 13.03 -13.21
N THR A 9 -57.31 13.61 -12.06
CA THR A 9 -56.34 13.86 -10.96
C THR A 9 -55.85 12.56 -10.32
N SER A 10 -56.71 11.55 -10.18
CA SER A 10 -56.37 10.21 -9.68
C SER A 10 -55.44 9.45 -10.63
N ALA A 11 -55.72 9.47 -11.94
CA ALA A 11 -54.89 8.82 -12.95
C ALA A 11 -53.50 9.46 -13.05
N ALA A 12 -53.42 10.80 -13.05
CA ALA A 12 -52.16 11.53 -13.04
C ALA A 12 -51.31 11.20 -11.79
N LYS A 13 -51.93 11.14 -10.60
CA LYS A 13 -51.23 10.78 -9.35
C LYS A 13 -50.71 9.33 -9.37
N LYS A 14 -51.46 8.40 -9.97
CA LYS A 14 -51.04 6.99 -10.12
C LYS A 14 -49.86 6.87 -11.10
N ILE A 15 -49.89 7.59 -12.22
CA ILE A 15 -48.79 7.65 -13.20
C ILE A 15 -47.54 8.27 -12.56
N ILE A 16 -47.66 9.41 -11.87
CA ILE A 16 -46.53 10.07 -11.18
C ILE A 16 -45.94 9.15 -10.09
N SER A 17 -46.78 8.45 -9.32
CA SER A 17 -46.31 7.49 -8.31
C SER A 17 -45.62 6.26 -8.90
N GLY A 18 -46.06 5.81 -10.08
CA GLY A 18 -45.45 4.72 -10.83
C GLY A 18 -44.09 5.10 -11.40
N VAL A 19 -43.99 6.27 -12.04
CA VAL A 19 -42.73 6.82 -12.58
C VAL A 19 -41.71 7.06 -11.45
N SER A 20 -42.15 7.63 -10.32
CA SER A 20 -41.29 7.81 -9.14
C SER A 20 -40.78 6.49 -8.56
N SER A 21 -41.62 5.45 -8.56
CA SER A 21 -41.21 4.12 -8.10
C SER A 21 -40.20 3.47 -9.04
N ILE A 22 -40.41 3.56 -10.37
CA ILE A 22 -39.49 3.04 -11.38
C ILE A 22 -38.12 3.74 -11.30
N LEU A 23 -38.11 5.08 -11.23
CA LEU A 23 -36.88 5.85 -11.11
C LEU A 23 -36.09 5.46 -9.86
N LYS A 24 -36.78 5.26 -8.73
CA LYS A 24 -36.16 4.79 -7.49
C LYS A 24 -35.47 3.43 -7.66
N TYR A 25 -36.13 2.46 -8.32
CA TYR A 25 -35.51 1.15 -8.56
C TYR A 25 -34.32 1.24 -9.50
N ILE A 26 -34.39 2.08 -10.54
CA ILE A 26 -33.27 2.32 -11.47
C ILE A 26 -32.06 2.85 -10.69
N ILE A 27 -32.27 3.84 -9.81
CA ILE A 27 -31.17 4.41 -8.99
C ILE A 27 -30.55 3.35 -8.08
N ILE A 28 -31.36 2.54 -7.41
CA ILE A 28 -30.86 1.48 -6.51
C ILE A 28 -30.04 0.46 -7.29
N ILE A 29 -30.56 -0.03 -8.42
CA ILE A 29 -29.84 -0.98 -9.27
C ILE A 29 -28.53 -0.38 -9.77
N ALA A 30 -28.52 0.89 -10.20
CA ALA A 30 -27.31 1.55 -10.63
C ALA A 30 -26.26 1.66 -9.50
N VAL A 31 -26.69 2.02 -8.28
CA VAL A 31 -25.82 2.07 -7.10
C VAL A 31 -25.29 0.69 -6.75
N ASP A 32 -26.15 -0.32 -6.70
CA ASP A 32 -25.76 -1.70 -6.37
C ASP A 32 -24.82 -2.28 -7.43
N LEU A 33 -24.97 -1.94 -8.71
CA LEU A 33 -24.04 -2.33 -9.77
C LEU A 33 -22.67 -1.66 -9.62
N ILE A 34 -22.63 -0.38 -9.29
CA ILE A 34 -21.37 0.35 -9.04
C ILE A 34 -20.65 -0.24 -7.82
N LEU A 35 -21.37 -0.41 -6.71
CA LEU A 35 -20.82 -1.00 -5.49
C LEU A 35 -20.43 -2.47 -5.69
N GLY A 36 -21.19 -3.21 -6.48
CA GLY A 36 -20.89 -4.60 -6.84
C GLY A 36 -19.61 -4.71 -7.67
N TYR A 37 -19.43 -3.84 -8.67
CA TYR A 37 -18.18 -3.75 -9.43
C TYR A 37 -17.00 -3.35 -8.53
N PHE A 38 -17.19 -2.38 -7.64
CA PHE A 38 -16.17 -1.98 -6.68
C PHE A 38 -15.81 -3.14 -5.74
N THR A 39 -16.80 -3.89 -5.25
CA THR A 39 -16.59 -5.08 -4.40
C THR A 39 -15.79 -6.15 -5.16
N TYR A 40 -16.12 -6.40 -6.43
CA TYR A 40 -15.37 -7.32 -7.28
C TYR A 40 -13.90 -6.91 -7.42
N ARG A 41 -13.64 -5.63 -7.70
CA ARG A 41 -12.26 -5.10 -7.79
C ARG A 41 -11.50 -5.20 -6.47
N LEU A 42 -12.18 -5.07 -5.32
CA LEU A 42 -11.54 -5.25 -4.01
C LEU A 42 -11.12 -6.70 -3.77
N VAL A 43 -11.94 -7.68 -4.17
CA VAL A 43 -11.59 -9.11 -4.06
C VAL A 43 -10.43 -9.46 -4.98
N ASP A 44 -10.42 -8.93 -6.21
CA ASP A 44 -9.33 -9.11 -7.18
C ASP A 44 -7.98 -8.55 -6.69
N LEU A 45 -8.01 -7.57 -5.79
CA LEU A 45 -6.84 -6.94 -5.17
C LEU A 45 -6.54 -7.47 -3.75
N ASP A 46 -7.14 -8.60 -3.35
CA ASP A 46 -7.00 -9.22 -2.02
C ASP A 46 -7.44 -8.35 -0.82
N TYR A 47 -8.24 -7.29 -1.05
CA TYR A 47 -8.83 -6.46 0.01
C TYR A 47 -10.14 -7.05 0.56
N VAL A 48 -10.11 -8.33 0.94
CA VAL A 48 -11.28 -9.11 1.38
C VAL A 48 -12.06 -8.44 2.54
N PRO A 49 -11.42 -7.93 3.62
CA PRO A 49 -12.16 -7.33 4.73
C PRO A 49 -13.00 -6.11 4.31
N LEU A 50 -12.49 -5.30 3.39
CA LEU A 50 -13.22 -4.14 2.87
C LEU A 50 -14.35 -4.56 1.93
N ALA A 51 -14.11 -5.58 1.10
CA ALA A 51 -15.12 -6.15 0.21
C ALA A 51 -16.35 -6.66 1.00
N ILE A 52 -16.13 -7.34 2.14
CA ILE A 52 -17.21 -7.80 3.02
C ILE A 52 -18.06 -6.62 3.52
N VAL A 53 -17.44 -5.52 3.93
CA VAL A 53 -18.16 -4.34 4.44
C VAL A 53 -18.97 -3.67 3.33
N VAL A 54 -18.41 -3.53 2.13
CA VAL A 54 -19.16 -2.99 0.98
C VAL A 54 -20.32 -3.92 0.62
N GLY A 55 -20.12 -5.23 0.66
CA GLY A 55 -21.20 -6.22 0.47
C GLY A 55 -22.33 -6.09 1.49
N LEU A 56 -22.00 -5.85 2.76
CA LEU A 56 -22.99 -5.56 3.81
C LEU A 56 -23.73 -4.23 3.57
N ILE A 57 -23.05 -3.22 3.03
CA ILE A 57 -23.67 -1.94 2.65
C ILE A 57 -24.66 -2.14 1.49
N ILE A 58 -24.28 -2.90 0.46
CA ILE A 58 -25.19 -3.26 -0.64
C ILE A 58 -26.42 -3.96 -0.07
N LEU A 59 -26.22 -5.02 0.73
CA LEU A 59 -27.31 -5.75 1.37
C LEU A 59 -28.22 -4.82 2.18
N LEU A 60 -27.65 -3.91 2.97
CA LEU A 60 -28.39 -2.93 3.76
C LEU A 60 -29.23 -2.01 2.87
N ILE A 61 -28.67 -1.47 1.80
CA ILE A 61 -29.37 -0.57 0.86
C ILE A 61 -30.48 -1.35 0.15
N THR A 62 -30.17 -2.46 -0.49
CA THR A 62 -31.13 -3.29 -1.23
C THR A 62 -32.31 -3.68 -0.32
N VAL A 63 -32.03 -4.22 0.87
CA VAL A 63 -33.06 -4.64 1.83
C VAL A 63 -33.91 -3.46 2.31
N SER A 64 -33.29 -2.34 2.66
CA SER A 64 -33.99 -1.13 3.13
C SER A 64 -34.95 -0.58 2.08
N PHE A 65 -34.55 -0.62 0.80
CA PHE A 65 -35.31 0.01 -0.25
C PHE A 65 -36.32 -0.89 -0.96
N LEU A 66 -36.08 -2.20 -1.05
CA LEU A 66 -36.97 -3.18 -1.68
C LEU A 66 -38.02 -3.72 -0.72
N ILE A 67 -37.70 -3.99 0.56
CA ILE A 67 -38.63 -4.64 1.49
C ILE A 67 -39.60 -3.61 2.10
N PRO A 68 -40.92 -3.68 1.84
CA PRO A 68 -41.88 -2.68 2.32
C PRO A 68 -42.00 -2.60 3.84
N LYS A 69 -41.72 -3.70 4.56
CA LYS A 69 -41.74 -3.76 6.03
C LYS A 69 -40.56 -3.05 6.69
N LEU A 70 -39.44 -2.89 5.99
CA LEU A 70 -38.18 -2.32 6.51
C LEU A 70 -37.96 -0.86 6.10
N ARG A 71 -39.05 -0.14 5.78
CA ARG A 71 -38.98 1.26 5.32
C ARG A 71 -38.32 2.23 6.30
N HIS A 72 -38.35 1.94 7.60
CA HIS A 72 -37.69 2.76 8.61
C HIS A 72 -36.16 2.82 8.40
N LEU A 73 -35.56 1.73 7.89
CA LEU A 73 -34.13 1.68 7.59
C LEU A 73 -33.71 2.58 6.44
N LYS A 74 -34.62 2.98 5.53
CA LYS A 74 -34.30 3.88 4.40
C LYS A 74 -33.72 5.22 4.86
N TRP A 75 -34.23 5.73 5.98
CA TRP A 75 -33.76 7.01 6.54
C TRP A 75 -32.43 6.86 7.26
N MET A 76 -32.13 5.65 7.73
CA MET A 76 -30.90 5.32 8.44
C MET A 76 -29.82 4.77 7.51
N SER A 77 -30.16 4.30 6.31
CA SER A 77 -29.26 3.51 5.47
C SER A 77 -27.99 4.28 5.11
N ILE A 78 -28.09 5.59 4.87
CA ILE A 78 -26.92 6.44 4.60
C ILE A 78 -26.03 6.53 5.84
N GLY A 79 -26.60 6.83 7.01
CA GLY A 79 -25.86 6.93 8.27
C GLY A 79 -25.25 5.60 8.73
N LEU A 80 -26.00 4.51 8.60
CA LEU A 80 -25.54 3.15 8.91
C LEU A 80 -24.45 2.69 7.95
N SER A 81 -24.53 3.04 6.66
CA SER A 81 -23.46 2.72 5.69
C SER A 81 -22.18 3.47 6.03
N ALA A 82 -22.28 4.77 6.35
CA ALA A 82 -21.13 5.56 6.79
C ALA A 82 -20.55 5.04 8.12
N TRP A 83 -21.40 4.67 9.08
CA TRP A 83 -20.98 4.08 10.35
C TRP A 83 -20.28 2.72 10.16
N LEU A 84 -20.80 1.88 9.26
CA LEU A 84 -20.14 0.61 8.91
C LEU A 84 -18.75 0.84 8.30
N LEU A 85 -18.64 1.78 7.35
CA LEU A 85 -17.41 2.02 6.62
C LEU A 85 -16.34 2.77 7.43
N PHE A 86 -16.74 3.77 8.21
CA PHE A 86 -15.81 4.69 8.88
C PHE A 86 -15.63 4.42 10.37
N SER A 87 -16.50 3.63 11.00
CA SER A 87 -16.37 3.31 12.43
C SER A 87 -16.22 1.82 12.67
N ILE A 88 -17.14 0.99 12.17
CA ILE A 88 -17.08 -0.46 12.42
C ILE A 88 -15.94 -1.12 11.67
N PHE A 89 -15.72 -0.78 10.40
CA PHE A 89 -14.64 -1.35 9.61
C PHE A 89 -13.26 -1.11 10.24
N PRO A 90 -12.85 0.13 10.59
CA PRO A 90 -11.57 0.33 11.26
C PRO A 90 -11.43 -0.45 12.57
N ILE A 91 -12.49 -0.55 13.38
CA ILE A 91 -12.47 -1.33 14.63
C ILE A 91 -12.22 -2.81 14.33
N LEU A 92 -12.97 -3.41 13.42
CA LEU A 92 -12.81 -4.82 13.06
C LEU A 92 -11.46 -5.09 12.39
N PHE A 93 -10.97 -4.15 11.57
CA PHE A 93 -9.66 -4.24 10.94
C PHE A 93 -8.53 -4.15 11.97
N THR A 94 -8.63 -3.29 12.98
CA THR A 94 -7.69 -3.24 14.10
C THR A 94 -7.73 -4.54 14.91
N ILE A 95 -8.91 -5.10 15.16
CA ILE A 95 -9.05 -6.40 15.84
C ILE A 95 -8.38 -7.50 15.02
N TYR A 96 -8.66 -7.57 13.71
CA TYR A 96 -8.04 -8.52 12.79
C TYR A 96 -6.51 -8.42 12.81
N ASN A 97 -5.96 -7.20 12.71
CA ASN A 97 -4.51 -6.99 12.77
C ASN A 97 -3.91 -7.36 14.14
N GLY A 98 -4.71 -7.38 15.21
CA GLY A 98 -4.28 -7.91 16.50
C GLY A 98 -3.96 -9.41 16.47
N PHE A 99 -4.48 -10.16 15.50
CA PHE A 99 -4.21 -11.59 15.29
C PHE A 99 -3.18 -11.86 14.18
N THR A 100 -2.57 -10.82 13.62
CA THR A 100 -1.55 -10.94 12.57
C THR A 100 -0.23 -10.34 13.05
N ASN A 101 0.84 -10.64 12.32
CA ASN A 101 2.15 -10.01 12.49
C ASN A 101 2.24 -8.63 11.77
N TYR A 102 1.12 -8.02 11.39
CA TYR A 102 1.11 -6.78 10.61
C TYR A 102 1.85 -5.66 11.35
N GLY A 103 2.99 -5.23 10.80
CA GLY A 103 3.89 -4.30 11.47
C GLY A 103 5.21 -4.15 10.76
N ASP A 104 6.26 -3.82 11.53
CA ASP A 104 7.59 -3.56 10.99
C ASP A 104 8.13 -4.78 10.23
N GLY A 105 8.49 -4.57 8.96
CA GLY A 105 8.95 -5.62 8.04
C GLY A 105 7.88 -6.55 7.44
N HIS A 106 6.60 -6.44 7.81
CA HIS A 106 5.52 -7.38 7.41
C HIS A 106 4.30 -6.65 6.83
N LEU A 107 4.53 -5.84 5.80
CA LEU A 107 3.51 -4.94 5.21
C LEU A 107 2.96 -5.40 3.85
N ILE A 108 3.48 -6.51 3.33
CA ILE A 108 3.20 -6.98 1.97
C ILE A 108 2.67 -8.41 1.98
N SER A 109 2.10 -8.83 0.84
CA SER A 109 1.67 -10.21 0.65
C SER A 109 2.85 -11.16 0.45
N LYS A 110 2.64 -12.45 0.73
CA LYS A 110 3.65 -13.50 0.54
C LYS A 110 4.19 -13.52 -0.88
N ALA A 111 3.30 -13.42 -1.87
CA ALA A 111 3.69 -13.39 -3.29
C ALA A 111 4.62 -12.21 -3.61
N LEU A 112 4.31 -11.01 -3.10
CA LEU A 112 5.14 -9.84 -3.32
C LEU A 112 6.47 -9.92 -2.56
N ALA A 113 6.47 -10.51 -1.37
CA ALA A 113 7.71 -10.76 -0.62
C ALA A 113 8.63 -11.73 -1.37
N ILE A 114 8.09 -12.84 -1.89
CA ILE A 114 8.84 -13.81 -2.69
C ILE A 114 9.45 -13.13 -3.92
N GLU A 115 8.65 -12.34 -4.64
CA GLU A 115 9.10 -11.60 -5.82
C GLU A 115 10.25 -10.63 -5.47
N GLN A 116 10.12 -9.87 -4.38
CA GLN A 116 11.13 -8.89 -3.97
C GLN A 116 12.42 -9.54 -3.46
N ILE A 117 12.32 -10.65 -2.72
CA ILE A 117 13.50 -11.42 -2.27
C ILE A 117 14.20 -12.04 -3.48
N SER A 118 13.45 -12.63 -4.42
CA SER A 118 14.01 -13.27 -5.63
C SER A 118 14.67 -12.26 -6.58
N LYS A 119 14.26 -10.99 -6.53
CA LYS A 119 14.91 -9.90 -7.28
C LYS A 119 16.24 -9.44 -6.68
N GLN A 120 16.58 -9.87 -5.46
CA GLN A 120 17.87 -9.51 -4.86
C GLN A 120 18.99 -10.22 -5.60
N LYS A 121 20.05 -9.47 -5.89
CA LYS A 121 21.22 -9.95 -6.60
C LYS A 121 22.49 -9.62 -5.83
N TYR A 122 23.53 -10.38 -6.07
CA TYR A 122 24.85 -10.10 -5.54
C TYR A 122 25.88 -10.09 -6.67
N LEU A 123 26.98 -9.40 -6.41
CA LEU A 123 28.19 -9.48 -7.22
C LEU A 123 29.04 -10.63 -6.66
N PRO A 124 29.27 -11.72 -7.40
CA PRO A 124 30.15 -12.79 -6.97
C PRO A 124 31.59 -12.30 -6.76
N GLU A 125 32.38 -12.98 -5.93
CA GLU A 125 33.80 -12.62 -5.75
C GLU A 125 34.62 -12.76 -7.05
N THR A 126 34.19 -13.66 -7.93
CA THR A 126 34.72 -13.82 -9.30
C THR A 126 34.07 -12.87 -10.31
N GLY A 127 33.02 -12.15 -9.89
CA GLY A 127 32.23 -11.29 -10.75
C GLY A 127 32.98 -10.01 -11.07
N LYS A 128 32.91 -9.60 -12.33
CA LYS A 128 33.61 -8.42 -12.81
C LYS A 128 32.68 -7.21 -12.85
N SER A 129 33.26 -6.06 -12.51
CA SER A 129 32.67 -4.75 -12.76
C SER A 129 33.25 -4.17 -14.04
N TYR A 130 32.39 -3.56 -14.85
CA TYR A 130 32.70 -3.02 -16.16
C TYR A 130 32.31 -1.55 -16.25
N GLU A 131 33.16 -0.74 -16.89
CA GLU A 131 32.71 0.53 -17.45
C GLU A 131 31.86 0.25 -18.69
N TRP A 132 30.77 0.98 -18.88
CA TRP A 132 29.84 0.69 -19.98
C TRP A 132 29.47 1.93 -20.80
N VAL A 133 29.13 1.68 -22.06
CA VAL A 133 28.50 2.64 -22.98
C VAL A 133 27.36 1.94 -23.70
N ALA A 134 26.15 2.50 -23.62
CA ALA A 134 24.97 1.96 -24.29
C ALA A 134 24.81 2.50 -25.71
N PHE A 135 24.42 1.61 -26.60
CA PHE A 135 23.99 1.91 -27.95
C PHE A 135 22.56 1.40 -28.12
N ARG A 136 21.74 2.15 -28.87
CA ARG A 136 20.31 1.82 -29.06
C ARG A 136 19.96 1.82 -30.54
N SER A 137 19.27 0.79 -31.00
CA SER A 137 18.76 0.70 -32.37
C SER A 137 17.44 1.47 -32.53
N ASP A 138 17.02 1.69 -33.77
CA ASP A 138 15.73 2.30 -34.11
C ASP A 138 14.54 1.41 -33.69
N THR A 139 14.78 0.10 -33.54
CA THR A 139 13.83 -0.89 -32.99
C THR A 139 13.79 -0.94 -31.46
N ASN A 140 14.55 -0.07 -30.78
CA ASN A 140 14.69 0.00 -29.31
C ASN A 140 15.46 -1.17 -28.68
N ASP A 141 16.28 -1.88 -29.46
CA ASP A 141 17.23 -2.88 -28.95
C ASP A 141 18.50 -2.21 -28.43
N TYR A 142 19.04 -2.73 -27.32
CA TYR A 142 20.23 -2.18 -26.67
C TYR A 142 21.46 -3.07 -26.88
N LEU A 143 22.61 -2.43 -27.10
CA LEU A 143 23.92 -3.05 -26.98
C LEU A 143 24.71 -2.33 -25.88
N LEU A 144 25.45 -3.09 -25.09
CA LEU A 144 26.41 -2.53 -24.15
C LEU A 144 27.81 -2.84 -24.62
N TRP A 145 28.60 -1.80 -24.86
CA TRP A 145 30.04 -1.92 -24.85
C TRP A 145 30.51 -1.92 -23.40
N LEU A 146 31.37 -2.85 -23.04
CA LEU A 146 31.91 -3.09 -21.71
C LEU A 146 33.43 -3.03 -21.74
N LYS A 147 34.01 -2.50 -20.65
CA LYS A 147 35.45 -2.50 -20.43
C LYS A 147 35.78 -2.98 -19.02
N ASP A 148 36.57 -4.04 -18.94
CA ASP A 148 37.05 -4.64 -17.69
C ASP A 148 38.16 -3.79 -17.06
N THR A 149 38.44 -4.02 -15.78
CA THR A 149 39.53 -3.38 -15.00
C THR A 149 40.91 -3.64 -15.61
N TYR A 150 41.08 -4.77 -16.31
CA TYR A 150 42.30 -5.12 -17.04
C TYR A 150 42.41 -4.46 -18.42
N GLY A 151 41.42 -3.67 -18.84
CA GLY A 151 41.41 -2.95 -20.12
C GLY A 151 40.87 -3.74 -21.31
N ASN A 152 40.40 -4.97 -21.11
CA ASN A 152 39.75 -5.77 -22.14
C ASN A 152 38.36 -5.21 -22.47
N THR A 153 38.01 -5.14 -23.75
CA THR A 153 36.75 -4.58 -24.24
C THR A 153 35.90 -5.64 -24.91
N THR A 154 34.61 -5.65 -24.63
CA THR A 154 33.62 -6.58 -25.21
C THR A 154 32.33 -5.83 -25.50
N ILE A 155 31.53 -6.33 -26.44
CA ILE A 155 30.17 -5.85 -26.67
C ILE A 155 29.22 -6.97 -26.32
N VAL A 156 28.24 -6.70 -25.48
CA VAL A 156 27.20 -7.66 -25.10
C VAL A 156 25.84 -7.21 -25.60
N ARG A 157 25.06 -8.19 -26.07
CA ARG A 157 23.67 -8.05 -26.49
C ARG A 157 22.74 -8.31 -25.32
N MET A 158 21.49 -7.90 -25.46
CA MET A 158 20.43 -8.30 -24.54
C MET A 158 20.30 -9.83 -24.56
N VAL A 159 20.01 -10.45 -23.40
CA VAL A 159 19.78 -11.90 -23.31
C VAL A 159 18.58 -12.32 -24.18
N ASP A 160 17.57 -11.46 -24.31
CA ASP A 160 16.36 -11.73 -25.10
C ASP A 160 16.51 -11.42 -26.61
N ALA A 161 17.69 -11.00 -27.07
CA ALA A 161 17.91 -10.71 -28.49
C ALA A 161 18.01 -12.02 -29.30
N ASP A 162 17.35 -12.07 -30.47
CA ASP A 162 17.40 -13.21 -31.40
C ASP A 162 18.76 -13.26 -32.13
N ALA A 163 19.80 -13.73 -31.42
CA ALA A 163 21.17 -13.81 -31.92
C ALA A 163 21.87 -15.08 -31.38
N GLU A 164 22.64 -15.77 -32.23
CA GLU A 164 23.39 -16.98 -31.83
C GLU A 164 24.54 -16.66 -30.86
N GLU A 165 25.12 -15.45 -30.94
CA GLU A 165 26.18 -14.98 -30.05
C GLU A 165 25.75 -13.69 -29.32
N HIS A 166 25.72 -13.75 -27.99
CA HIS A 166 25.37 -12.61 -27.13
C HIS A 166 26.58 -11.80 -26.66
N THR A 167 27.79 -12.33 -26.84
CA THR A 167 29.06 -11.65 -26.56
C THR A 167 29.85 -11.54 -27.85
N LEU A 168 30.27 -10.33 -28.19
CA LEU A 168 31.07 -10.04 -29.37
C LEU A 168 32.40 -9.40 -28.96
N GLU A 169 33.47 -9.81 -29.62
CA GLU A 169 34.76 -9.14 -29.50
C GLU A 169 34.75 -7.80 -30.24
N VAL A 170 35.45 -6.81 -29.68
CA VAL A 170 35.51 -5.45 -30.26
C VAL A 170 36.60 -5.38 -31.31
N ILE A 171 36.29 -5.83 -32.53
CA ILE A 171 37.21 -5.82 -33.67
C ILE A 171 36.72 -4.77 -34.69
N PRO A 172 37.48 -3.68 -34.94
CA PRO A 172 37.10 -2.67 -35.93
C PRO A 172 36.98 -3.28 -37.33
N GLY A 173 35.85 -3.04 -38.00
CA GLY A 173 35.56 -3.56 -39.34
C GLY A 173 34.84 -4.91 -39.37
N GLU A 174 34.70 -5.60 -38.23
CA GLU A 174 33.90 -6.81 -38.08
C GLU A 174 32.61 -6.51 -37.30
N ASN A 175 31.55 -7.32 -37.50
CA ASN A 175 30.26 -7.17 -36.80
C ASN A 175 29.63 -5.77 -36.86
N GLY A 176 29.93 -4.98 -37.91
CA GLY A 176 29.41 -3.61 -38.08
C GLY A 176 30.07 -2.56 -37.17
N ILE A 177 31.19 -2.88 -36.53
CA ILE A 177 31.90 -2.00 -35.59
C ILE A 177 32.77 -1.01 -36.37
N GLY A 178 32.50 0.29 -36.24
CA GLY A 178 33.27 1.37 -36.86
C GLY A 178 34.56 1.72 -36.13
N GLU A 179 35.13 2.89 -36.45
CA GLU A 179 36.34 3.39 -35.78
C GLU A 179 36.15 3.52 -34.27
N LEU A 180 37.20 3.18 -33.50
CA LEU A 180 37.23 3.35 -32.05
C LEU A 180 37.62 4.80 -31.70
N ASP A 181 37.10 5.30 -30.58
CA ASP A 181 37.51 6.59 -29.98
C ASP A 181 38.78 6.45 -29.11
N ASP A 182 39.28 7.56 -28.57
CA ASP A 182 40.50 7.60 -27.73
C ASP A 182 40.41 6.74 -26.46
N LYS A 183 39.21 6.24 -26.12
CA LYS A 183 38.96 5.36 -24.96
C LYS A 183 38.70 3.91 -25.37
N GLY A 184 38.77 3.59 -26.67
CA GLY A 184 38.52 2.26 -27.21
C GLY A 184 37.03 1.95 -27.44
N VAL A 185 36.15 2.95 -27.37
CA VAL A 185 34.71 2.76 -27.59
C VAL A 185 34.40 2.94 -29.08
N PRO A 186 33.62 2.05 -29.71
CA PRO A 186 33.14 2.27 -31.08
C PRO A 186 32.39 3.60 -31.23
N LYS A 187 32.81 4.42 -32.20
CA LYS A 187 32.10 5.67 -32.52
C LYS A 187 30.74 5.40 -33.16
N THR A 188 30.67 4.36 -33.98
CA THR A 188 29.46 3.92 -34.70
C THR A 188 29.40 2.40 -34.69
N ILE A 189 28.20 1.86 -34.48
CA ILE A 189 27.88 0.45 -34.70
C ILE A 189 26.74 0.44 -35.72
N GLU A 190 26.85 -0.38 -36.77
CA GLU A 190 25.85 -0.45 -37.83
C GLU A 190 24.46 -0.76 -37.24
N GLY A 191 23.48 0.12 -37.50
CA GLY A 191 22.12 -0.02 -36.99
C GLY A 191 21.90 0.45 -35.54
N TYR A 192 22.91 1.02 -34.87
CA TYR A 192 22.79 1.51 -33.49
C TYR A 192 23.35 2.92 -33.29
N THR A 193 22.63 3.73 -32.51
CA THR A 193 23.04 5.07 -32.12
C THR A 193 23.61 5.06 -30.71
N ARG A 194 24.81 5.63 -30.52
CA ARG A 194 25.43 5.79 -29.20
C ARG A 194 24.58 6.71 -28.32
N LEU A 195 24.19 6.24 -27.14
CA LEU A 195 23.47 7.06 -26.17
C LEU A 195 24.43 7.91 -25.32
N ASN A 196 23.97 9.11 -24.96
CA ASN A 196 24.64 9.90 -23.95
C ASN A 196 24.48 9.23 -22.58
N LYS A 197 25.52 9.25 -21.74
CA LYS A 197 25.56 8.69 -20.39
C LYS A 197 24.34 9.10 -19.55
N ILE A 198 23.93 10.37 -19.62
CA ILE A 198 22.76 10.87 -18.89
C ILE A 198 21.49 10.19 -19.39
N THR A 199 21.24 10.19 -20.70
CA THR A 199 20.04 9.61 -21.31
C THR A 199 19.95 8.10 -21.06
N ALA A 200 21.07 7.39 -21.17
CA ALA A 200 21.14 5.96 -20.90
C ALA A 200 20.87 5.64 -19.43
N SER A 201 21.40 6.44 -18.50
CA SER A 201 21.22 6.20 -17.05
C SER A 201 19.83 6.57 -16.55
N THR A 202 19.13 7.48 -17.22
CA THR A 202 17.75 7.85 -16.90
C THR A 202 16.72 6.90 -17.51
N ASP A 203 17.14 5.97 -18.36
CA ASP A 203 16.26 4.98 -18.97
C ASP A 203 15.96 3.85 -17.97
N ALA A 204 14.70 3.81 -17.51
CA ALA A 204 14.24 2.79 -16.58
C ALA A 204 14.28 1.36 -17.16
N ASN A 205 14.31 1.22 -18.49
CA ASN A 205 14.43 -0.10 -19.12
C ASN A 205 15.86 -0.61 -19.02
N LEU A 206 16.86 0.26 -19.24
CA LEU A 206 18.26 -0.15 -19.31
C LEU A 206 18.77 -0.81 -18.01
N THR A 207 18.30 -0.32 -16.86
CA THR A 207 18.68 -0.87 -15.55
C THR A 207 18.00 -2.20 -15.23
N ASN A 208 16.93 -2.58 -15.94
CA ASN A 208 16.22 -3.85 -15.74
C ASN A 208 16.58 -4.92 -16.77
N ILE A 209 17.21 -4.54 -17.88
CA ILE A 209 17.64 -5.46 -18.94
C ILE A 209 18.88 -6.25 -18.50
N LEU A 210 18.90 -7.53 -18.85
CA LEU A 210 20.03 -8.45 -18.68
C LEU A 210 20.81 -8.51 -20.00
N PHE A 211 22.13 -8.45 -19.90
CA PHE A 211 23.04 -8.50 -21.04
C PHE A 211 24.03 -9.67 -20.92
N GLY A 212 24.52 -10.18 -22.06
CA GLY A 212 25.50 -11.27 -22.10
C GLY A 212 24.85 -12.66 -22.16
N GLU A 213 25.57 -13.67 -21.65
CA GLU A 213 25.09 -15.06 -21.63
C GLU A 213 24.08 -15.29 -20.50
N ALA A 214 23.15 -16.24 -20.69
CA ALA A 214 22.05 -16.49 -19.76
C ALA A 214 22.52 -16.96 -18.36
N ASP A 215 23.69 -17.59 -18.28
CA ASP A 215 24.32 -18.05 -17.03
C ASP A 215 25.17 -16.96 -16.34
N ARG A 216 25.60 -15.93 -17.09
CA ARG A 216 26.44 -14.81 -16.61
C ARG A 216 25.88 -13.47 -17.06
N THR A 217 24.75 -13.10 -16.48
CA THR A 217 24.08 -11.86 -16.86
C THR A 217 24.77 -10.63 -16.28
N ILE A 218 24.98 -9.63 -17.13
CA ILE A 218 25.52 -8.32 -16.80
C ILE A 218 24.38 -7.33 -16.71
N GLN A 219 24.36 -6.53 -15.65
CA GLN A 219 23.34 -5.53 -15.41
C GLN A 219 23.95 -4.18 -15.06
N VAL A 220 23.37 -3.11 -15.59
CA VAL A 220 23.76 -1.73 -15.28
C VAL A 220 23.29 -1.38 -13.87
N ARG A 221 24.24 -1.05 -12.96
CA ARG A 221 23.95 -0.64 -11.58
C ARG A 221 23.98 0.86 -11.38
N SER A 222 24.85 1.53 -12.12
CA SER A 222 25.06 2.98 -12.01
C SER A 222 25.40 3.57 -13.37
N PRO A 223 25.36 4.91 -13.51
CA PRO A 223 25.74 5.58 -14.75
C PRO A 223 27.13 5.23 -15.30
N SER A 224 28.02 4.73 -14.45
CA SER A 224 29.42 4.41 -14.79
C SER A 224 29.76 2.93 -14.66
N GLU A 225 28.89 2.11 -14.08
CA GLU A 225 29.23 0.74 -13.71
C GLU A 225 28.11 -0.23 -14.07
N ALA A 226 28.50 -1.27 -14.79
CA ALA A 226 27.73 -2.49 -15.02
C ALA A 226 28.48 -3.64 -14.34
N ALA A 227 27.75 -4.64 -13.86
CA ALA A 227 28.38 -5.74 -13.14
C ALA A 227 27.69 -7.06 -13.47
N GLU A 228 28.46 -8.14 -13.43
CA GLU A 228 27.93 -9.50 -13.46
C GLU A 228 27.15 -9.76 -12.16
N LEU A 229 25.83 -9.77 -12.27
CA LEU A 229 24.94 -9.97 -11.13
C LEU A 229 24.24 -11.31 -11.25
N LEU A 230 24.41 -12.13 -10.23
CA LEU A 230 23.68 -13.39 -10.09
C LEU A 230 22.54 -13.24 -9.08
N PRO A 231 21.44 -13.99 -9.25
CA PRO A 231 20.39 -14.08 -8.23
C PRO A 231 21.00 -14.48 -6.88
N LEU A 232 20.65 -13.74 -5.82
CA LEU A 232 21.19 -14.01 -4.49
C LEU A 232 20.48 -15.19 -3.81
N TYR A 233 19.17 -15.29 -4.03
CA TYR A 233 18.35 -16.33 -3.43
C TYR A 233 17.61 -17.12 -4.51
N GLU A 234 17.61 -18.43 -4.35
CA GLU A 234 16.80 -19.35 -5.13
C GLU A 234 15.61 -19.79 -4.27
N TYR A 235 14.39 -19.64 -4.82
CA TYR A 235 13.15 -20.01 -4.16
C TYR A 235 12.66 -21.36 -4.67
N ASP A 236 12.43 -22.30 -3.77
CA ASP A 236 11.76 -23.57 -4.07
C ASP A 236 10.26 -23.48 -3.72
N PRO A 237 9.34 -23.53 -4.71
CA PRO A 237 7.90 -23.48 -4.47
C PRO A 237 7.33 -24.70 -3.74
N ASP A 238 7.96 -25.87 -3.84
CA ASP A 238 7.43 -27.11 -3.27
C ASP A 238 7.72 -27.20 -1.78
N THR A 239 8.91 -26.75 -1.36
CA THR A 239 9.33 -26.74 0.04
C THR A 239 9.14 -25.38 0.73
N ASN A 240 8.89 -24.32 -0.05
CA ASN A 240 8.73 -22.94 0.42
C ASN A 240 9.96 -22.46 1.21
N ILE A 241 11.15 -22.77 0.67
CA ILE A 241 12.46 -22.47 1.24
C ILE A 241 13.20 -21.55 0.28
N PHE A 242 13.87 -20.53 0.84
CA PHE A 242 14.90 -19.78 0.14
C PHE A 242 16.27 -20.38 0.42
N THR A 243 17.10 -20.51 -0.62
CA THR A 243 18.49 -20.92 -0.49
C THR A 243 19.39 -19.80 -0.97
N ASP A 244 20.35 -19.37 -0.15
CA ASP A 244 21.40 -18.44 -0.56
C ASP A 244 22.40 -19.16 -1.46
N VAL A 245 22.58 -18.65 -2.68
CA VAL A 245 23.43 -19.26 -3.70
C VAL A 245 24.92 -19.17 -3.34
N ARG A 246 25.30 -18.27 -2.42
CA ARG A 246 26.71 -18.03 -2.04
C ARG A 246 27.25 -19.11 -1.11
N ASP A 247 26.49 -19.45 -0.07
CA ASP A 247 26.91 -20.33 1.01
C ASP A 247 26.01 -21.57 1.18
N GLY A 248 24.94 -21.69 0.37
CA GLY A 248 23.98 -22.79 0.43
C GLY A 248 23.05 -22.72 1.66
N LYS A 249 22.99 -21.58 2.35
CA LYS A 249 22.19 -21.44 3.57
C LYS A 249 20.71 -21.42 3.26
N THR A 250 19.95 -22.26 3.95
CA THR A 250 18.50 -22.39 3.76
C THR A 250 17.72 -21.55 4.77
N PHE A 251 16.67 -20.87 4.32
CA PHE A 251 15.77 -20.07 5.12
C PHE A 251 14.36 -20.66 5.06
N ARG A 252 13.80 -20.98 6.23
CA ARG A 252 12.45 -21.55 6.37
C ARG A 252 11.47 -20.49 6.83
N GLU A 253 10.23 -20.62 6.40
CA GLU A 253 9.13 -19.77 6.83
C GLU A 253 8.83 -19.95 8.33
N ILE A 254 8.87 -18.83 9.07
CA ILE A 254 8.51 -18.74 10.48
C ILE A 254 7.77 -17.41 10.67
N GLU A 255 6.48 -17.46 11.04
CA GLU A 255 5.66 -16.29 11.41
C GLU A 255 5.72 -15.14 10.38
N GLY A 256 5.57 -15.46 9.09
CA GLY A 256 5.61 -14.49 8.01
C GLY A 256 7.00 -14.01 7.59
N THR A 257 8.08 -14.62 8.07
CA THR A 257 9.46 -14.31 7.63
C THR A 257 10.27 -15.57 7.34
N TRP A 258 11.07 -15.57 6.29
CA TRP A 258 12.05 -16.62 6.05
C TRP A 258 13.27 -16.43 6.95
N THR A 259 13.47 -17.38 7.86
CA THR A 259 14.50 -17.33 8.90
C THR A 259 15.41 -18.55 8.79
N ALA A 260 16.72 -18.32 8.85
CA ALA A 260 17.72 -19.39 8.88
C ALA A 260 17.87 -19.99 10.29
N THR A 261 18.57 -21.13 10.39
CA THR A 261 18.84 -21.82 11.66
C THR A 261 19.64 -21.00 12.68
N ASP A 262 20.40 -20.01 12.22
CA ASP A 262 21.17 -19.09 13.07
C ASP A 262 20.38 -17.84 13.51
N GLY A 263 19.12 -17.73 13.10
CA GLY A 263 18.24 -16.60 13.42
C GLY A 263 18.31 -15.44 12.42
N THR A 264 19.10 -15.55 11.35
CA THR A 264 19.12 -14.53 10.28
C THR A 264 17.77 -14.49 9.57
N LYS A 265 17.17 -13.31 9.44
CA LYS A 265 15.86 -13.09 8.81
C LYS A 265 16.01 -12.41 7.45
N LEU A 266 15.27 -12.91 6.45
CA LEU A 266 15.14 -12.25 5.16
C LEU A 266 14.11 -11.11 5.25
N ILE A 267 14.40 -10.01 4.56
CA ILE A 267 13.55 -8.83 4.49
C ILE A 267 13.27 -8.57 3.00
N PRO A 268 12.03 -8.25 2.62
CA PRO A 268 10.85 -8.08 3.49
C PRO A 268 10.17 -9.39 3.89
N GLY A 269 9.56 -9.41 5.07
CA GLY A 269 8.59 -10.42 5.46
C GLY A 269 7.20 -10.12 4.87
N TYR A 270 6.23 -10.99 5.14
CA TYR A 270 4.85 -10.85 4.69
C TYR A 270 3.85 -10.96 5.84
N THR A 271 2.67 -10.39 5.63
CA THR A 271 1.60 -10.45 6.63
C THR A 271 1.01 -11.85 6.73
N GLU A 272 1.02 -12.42 7.92
CA GLU A 272 0.51 -13.75 8.25
C GLU A 272 -0.36 -13.70 9.52
N ILE A 273 -1.29 -14.64 9.63
CA ILE A 273 -2.11 -14.83 10.84
C ILE A 273 -1.29 -15.63 11.85
N ILE A 274 -0.90 -14.98 12.94
CA ILE A 274 -0.14 -15.58 14.06
C ILE A 274 -1.05 -15.95 15.25
N GLY A 275 -2.36 -15.75 15.13
CA GLY A 275 -3.30 -16.12 16.18
C GLY A 275 -3.18 -15.23 17.42
N PHE A 276 -2.95 -15.81 18.59
CA PHE A 276 -3.01 -15.08 19.87
C PHE A 276 -1.65 -14.57 20.37
N ASP A 277 -0.59 -14.73 19.58
CA ASP A 277 0.79 -14.50 20.03
C ASP A 277 1.02 -13.07 20.53
N ASN A 278 0.50 -12.06 19.82
CA ASN A 278 0.54 -10.66 20.27
C ASN A 278 -0.08 -10.46 21.68
N PHE A 279 -1.19 -11.14 21.96
CA PHE A 279 -1.89 -11.02 23.25
C PHE A 279 -1.14 -11.76 24.36
N VAL A 280 -0.58 -12.93 24.05
CA VAL A 280 0.25 -13.70 24.98
C VAL A 280 1.52 -12.92 25.31
N GLU A 281 2.22 -12.38 24.32
CA GLU A 281 3.40 -11.55 24.52
C GLU A 281 3.07 -10.32 25.36
N PHE A 282 1.99 -9.60 25.04
CA PHE A 282 1.52 -8.46 25.82
C PHE A 282 1.25 -8.82 27.30
N ALA A 283 0.60 -9.96 27.56
CA ALA A 283 0.26 -10.39 28.91
C ALA A 283 1.45 -10.96 29.70
N THR A 284 2.42 -11.57 29.02
CA THR A 284 3.54 -12.30 29.64
C THR A 284 4.85 -11.52 29.66
N SER A 285 4.99 -10.45 28.87
CA SER A 285 6.23 -9.67 28.81
C SER A 285 6.56 -9.01 30.16
N PRO A 286 7.73 -9.29 30.76
CA PRO A 286 8.17 -8.64 32.01
C PRO A 286 8.35 -7.12 31.86
N GLY A 287 8.71 -6.65 30.67
CA GLY A 287 8.94 -5.23 30.39
C GLY A 287 7.65 -4.39 30.36
N LEU A 288 6.51 -5.01 30.07
CA LEU A 288 5.22 -4.31 29.91
C LEU A 288 4.38 -4.29 31.20
N ARG A 289 4.40 -5.36 31.99
CA ARG A 289 3.45 -5.56 33.11
C ARG A 289 3.53 -4.51 34.22
N GLY A 290 4.74 -4.11 34.62
CA GLY A 290 4.93 -3.15 35.72
C GLY A 290 4.36 -1.75 35.41
N PRO A 291 4.83 -1.10 34.33
CA PRO A 291 4.33 0.22 33.93
C PRO A 291 2.84 0.23 33.55
N LEU A 292 2.34 -0.86 32.97
CA LEU A 292 0.98 -0.89 32.43
C LEU A 292 -0.09 -0.69 33.49
N VAL A 293 0.02 -1.37 34.64
CA VAL A 293 -0.98 -1.24 35.73
C VAL A 293 -1.02 0.20 36.24
N ILE A 294 0.16 0.82 36.41
CA ILE A 294 0.27 2.20 36.87
C ILE A 294 -0.39 3.15 35.86
N ILE A 295 -0.08 2.99 34.57
CA ILE A 295 -0.65 3.81 33.49
C ILE A 295 -2.17 3.65 33.43
N VAL A 296 -2.68 2.41 33.49
CA VAL A 296 -4.12 2.13 33.43
C VAL A 296 -4.85 2.75 34.62
N VAL A 297 -4.35 2.54 35.85
CA VAL A 297 -4.97 3.11 37.05
C VAL A 297 -4.98 4.64 36.96
N TRP A 298 -3.86 5.25 36.56
CA TRP A 298 -3.78 6.69 36.39
C TRP A 298 -4.75 7.20 35.32
N ASN A 299 -4.91 6.51 34.19
CA ASN A 299 -5.86 6.88 33.13
C ASN A 299 -7.30 6.90 33.66
N PHE A 300 -7.69 5.91 34.48
CA PHE A 300 -9.01 5.89 35.10
C PHE A 300 -9.19 7.01 36.13
N ILE A 301 -8.20 7.25 36.99
CA ILE A 301 -8.24 8.36 37.96
C ILE A 301 -8.37 9.69 37.24
N PHE A 302 -7.52 9.93 36.24
CA PHE A 302 -7.52 11.14 35.44
C PHE A 302 -8.87 11.35 34.75
N ALA A 303 -9.36 10.36 33.99
CA ALA A 303 -10.64 10.47 33.30
C ALA A 303 -11.81 10.72 34.26
N THR A 304 -11.83 10.04 35.40
CA THR A 304 -12.88 10.21 36.43
C THR A 304 -12.82 11.60 37.04
N MET A 305 -11.63 12.07 37.45
CA MET A 305 -11.44 13.40 38.01
C MET A 305 -11.79 14.48 36.99
N SER A 306 -11.35 14.34 35.74
CA SER A 306 -11.72 15.26 34.66
C SER A 306 -13.22 15.31 34.45
N LEU A 307 -13.91 14.16 34.42
CA LEU A 307 -15.36 14.09 34.29
C LEU A 307 -16.06 14.79 35.47
N VAL A 308 -15.69 14.46 36.71
CA VAL A 308 -16.30 15.04 37.91
C VAL A 308 -16.09 16.55 37.98
N LEU A 309 -14.87 17.03 37.70
CA LEU A 309 -14.56 18.45 37.75
C LEU A 309 -15.28 19.24 36.64
N THR A 310 -15.25 18.75 35.40
CA THR A 310 -15.88 19.44 34.27
C THR A 310 -17.41 19.41 34.37
N PHE A 311 -17.99 18.26 34.74
CA PHE A 311 -19.43 18.15 35.00
C PHE A 311 -19.84 19.01 36.20
N GLY A 312 -19.12 18.93 37.31
CA GLY A 312 -19.41 19.67 38.53
C GLY A 312 -19.34 21.18 38.32
N LEU A 313 -18.27 21.67 37.68
CA LEU A 313 -18.12 23.08 37.32
C LEU A 313 -19.20 23.53 36.32
N GLY A 314 -19.47 22.73 35.29
CA GLY A 314 -20.52 23.02 34.30
C GLY A 314 -21.91 23.10 34.92
N LEU A 315 -22.24 22.16 35.80
CA LEU A 315 -23.49 22.14 36.56
C LEU A 315 -23.60 23.33 37.51
N LEU A 316 -22.53 23.64 38.26
CA LEU A 316 -22.48 24.80 39.16
C LEU A 316 -22.73 26.10 38.39
N ILE A 317 -22.05 26.30 37.25
CA ILE A 317 -22.25 27.47 36.40
C ILE A 317 -23.68 27.51 35.85
N ALA A 318 -24.22 26.36 35.40
CA ALA A 318 -25.58 26.28 34.89
C ALA A 318 -26.63 26.65 35.94
N VAL A 319 -26.45 26.21 37.19
CA VAL A 319 -27.32 26.54 38.33
C VAL A 319 -27.22 28.03 38.67
N ILE A 320 -26.02 28.61 38.79
CA ILE A 320 -25.87 30.06 39.04
C ILE A 320 -26.54 30.87 37.94
N TYR A 321 -26.36 30.46 36.69
CA TYR A 321 -26.96 31.15 35.56
C TYR A 321 -28.45 30.85 35.41
N SER A 322 -29.05 29.93 36.16
CA SER A 322 -30.49 29.72 36.12
C SER A 322 -31.26 30.88 36.77
N ASP A 323 -30.65 31.62 37.71
CA ASP A 323 -31.26 32.78 38.38
C ASP A 323 -31.54 33.93 37.39
N PRO A 324 -32.80 34.36 37.23
CA PRO A 324 -33.16 35.51 36.39
C PRO A 324 -32.52 36.83 36.84
N ASN A 325 -32.16 36.96 38.12
CA ASN A 325 -31.62 38.20 38.70
C ASN A 325 -30.10 38.34 38.56
N PHE A 326 -29.42 37.34 37.98
CA PHE A 326 -27.96 37.34 37.83
C PHE A 326 -27.51 38.39 36.78
N LYS A 327 -26.93 39.49 37.26
CA LYS A 327 -26.46 40.61 36.42
C LYS A 327 -25.23 40.19 35.60
N GLY A 328 -25.16 40.63 34.34
CA GLY A 328 -24.00 40.37 33.48
C GLY A 328 -23.91 38.96 32.87
N LYS A 329 -24.93 38.12 33.07
CA LYS A 329 -25.00 36.72 32.58
C LYS A 329 -24.58 36.52 31.11
N LYS A 330 -24.97 37.44 30.21
CA LYS A 330 -24.65 37.35 28.78
C LYS A 330 -23.15 37.47 28.51
N ILE A 331 -22.48 38.42 29.16
CA ILE A 331 -21.03 38.67 28.96
C ILE A 331 -20.23 37.49 29.51
N LEU A 332 -20.53 37.06 30.74
CA LEU A 332 -19.81 35.97 31.38
C LEU A 332 -19.99 34.63 30.63
N ARG A 333 -21.18 34.36 30.08
CA ARG A 333 -21.41 33.19 29.21
C ARG A 333 -20.54 33.22 27.96
N SER A 334 -20.40 34.39 27.31
CA SER A 334 -19.54 34.50 26.13
C SER A 334 -18.07 34.28 26.44
N LEU A 335 -17.58 34.83 27.57
CA LEU A 335 -16.20 34.65 28.01
C LEU A 335 -15.86 33.17 28.29
N LEU A 336 -16.80 32.43 28.89
CA LEU A 336 -16.64 31.01 29.19
C LEU A 336 -16.55 30.10 27.97
N LEU A 337 -17.01 30.55 26.79
CA LEU A 337 -16.91 29.79 25.54
C LEU A 337 -15.56 29.98 24.85
N ILE A 338 -14.82 31.05 25.15
CA ILE A 338 -13.54 31.38 24.49
C ILE A 338 -12.56 30.21 24.56
N PRO A 339 -12.32 29.55 25.72
CA PRO A 339 -11.37 28.45 25.79
C PRO A 339 -11.71 27.29 24.85
N TYR A 340 -13.00 27.02 24.63
CA TYR A 340 -13.47 25.95 23.74
C TYR A 340 -13.32 26.31 22.24
N THR A 341 -13.31 27.60 21.91
CA THR A 341 -13.11 28.07 20.52
C THR A 341 -11.64 28.02 20.06
N ILE A 342 -10.70 27.93 21.00
CA ILE A 342 -9.27 27.85 20.68
C ILE A 342 -8.92 26.37 20.41
N PRO A 343 -8.24 26.05 19.29
CA PRO A 343 -7.79 24.70 19.00
C PRO A 343 -6.99 24.10 20.16
N SER A 344 -7.33 22.87 20.56
CA SER A 344 -6.74 22.20 21.72
C SER A 344 -5.21 22.12 21.65
N LEU A 345 -4.64 21.92 20.46
CA LEU A 345 -3.19 21.89 20.25
C LEU A 345 -2.51 23.19 20.70
N ILE A 346 -3.08 24.35 20.33
CA ILE A 346 -2.53 25.66 20.70
C ILE A 346 -2.62 25.86 22.20
N THR A 347 -3.79 25.54 22.78
CA THR A 347 -4.01 25.63 24.23
C THR A 347 -2.98 24.78 24.99
N ILE A 348 -2.79 23.52 24.60
CA ILE A 348 -1.82 22.62 25.25
C ILE A 348 -0.40 23.18 25.18
N LEU A 349 0.01 23.73 24.03
CA LEU A 349 1.34 24.32 23.86
C LEU A 349 1.55 25.58 24.73
N ILE A 350 0.52 26.42 24.87
CA ILE A 350 0.56 27.60 25.75
C ILE A 350 0.72 27.20 27.22
N TRP A 351 0.02 26.14 27.66
CA TRP A 351 0.13 25.65 29.04
C TRP A 351 1.43 24.88 29.33
N ARG A 352 2.12 24.40 28.29
CA ARG A 352 3.41 23.71 28.40
C ARG A 352 4.57 24.69 28.58
N GLY A 353 4.51 25.85 27.91
CA GLY A 353 5.52 26.91 28.02
C GLY A 353 5.33 27.70 29.31
#